data_AF-A0A9P6T2L9-F1
#
_entry.id   AF-A0A9P6T2L9-F1
#
_cell.length_a   1.000
_cell.length_b   1.000
_cell.length_c   1.000
_cell.angle_alpha   90.00
_cell.angle_beta   90.00
_cell.angle_gamma   90.00
#
_symmetry.space_group_name_H-M   'P 1'
#
loop_
_entity.id
_entity.type
_entity.pdbx_description
1 polymer ?
#
loop_
_entity_poly.entity_id
_entity_poly.type
_entity_poly.pdbx_seq_one_letter_code
_entity_poly.pdbx_strand_id
1 'polypeptide(L)'
;MDVSGVLEAHKQKFKSVSVEGKVIPVEYDLGLLAAYDQNPVDEAELKKNKEEYLHSLSRDNAQLLFNEIFQLQTISDDNGVMAILPAPTTLLPREKPLPKPKPETRWEKFAKAKGIVNRKKERMVYDDATGEYKPRWGYKGINDDGSKDWIIEVPAGANPMEDQYEARREAKKERIERNEKRRQRNMEEAAVATKMDQKAVNKGDRPNMDNARSLKRKEIESQILISKNSTASAGKFDEAIKGDLKPKGIKRQFAPTVTDLSKEKAGNMSILDRVVGKNGEDLVNVRKAIKATKRQ
;
A
#
# COMPACT_ATOMS: atom_id res chain seq x y z
N MET A 1 -57.64 29.12 -9.14
CA MET A 1 -57.65 28.69 -10.55
C MET A 1 -57.43 27.19 -10.55
N ASP A 2 -58.30 26.43 -11.22
CA ASP A 2 -58.17 24.98 -11.28
C ASP A 2 -57.14 24.61 -12.36
N VAL A 3 -55.92 24.27 -11.92
CA VAL A 3 -54.76 24.01 -12.80
C VAL A 3 -54.69 22.52 -13.20
N SER A 4 -55.60 21.69 -12.68
CA SER A 4 -55.67 20.25 -12.90
C SER A 4 -55.72 19.88 -14.39
N GLY A 5 -56.65 20.48 -15.15
CA GLY A 5 -56.82 20.19 -16.58
C GLY A 5 -55.60 20.57 -17.44
N VAL A 6 -54.87 21.63 -17.08
CA VAL A 6 -53.63 22.02 -17.78
C VAL A 6 -52.52 21.01 -17.49
N LEU A 7 -52.41 20.52 -16.26
CA LEU A 7 -51.44 19.49 -15.87
C LEU A 7 -51.74 18.15 -16.54
N GLU A 8 -53.01 17.76 -16.65
CA GLU A 8 -53.43 16.53 -17.34
C GLU A 8 -53.14 16.59 -18.85
N ALA A 9 -53.48 17.71 -19.50
CA ALA A 9 -53.13 17.94 -20.91
C ALA A 9 -51.60 17.93 -21.14
N HIS A 10 -50.83 18.40 -20.16
CA HIS A 10 -49.37 18.35 -20.23
C HIS A 10 -48.83 16.93 -20.02
N LYS A 11 -49.42 16.14 -19.10
CA LYS A 11 -49.07 14.73 -18.86
C LYS A 11 -49.36 13.85 -20.08
N GLN A 12 -50.49 14.06 -20.78
CA GLN A 12 -50.84 13.28 -21.97
C GLN A 12 -49.87 13.48 -23.15
N LYS A 13 -49.09 14.57 -23.17
CA LYS A 13 -48.06 14.79 -24.19
C LYS A 13 -46.83 13.89 -24.01
N PHE A 14 -46.59 13.37 -22.80
CA PHE A 14 -45.43 12.56 -22.49
C PHE A 14 -45.81 11.08 -22.36
N LYS A 15 -44.86 10.20 -22.69
CA LYS A 15 -45.01 8.76 -22.45
C LYS A 15 -44.96 8.48 -20.95
N SER A 16 -45.54 7.35 -20.52
CA SER A 16 -45.48 6.93 -19.12
C SER A 16 -44.04 6.70 -18.67
N VAL A 17 -43.75 7.13 -17.44
CA VAL A 17 -42.43 7.07 -16.79
C VAL A 17 -42.42 6.03 -15.67
N SER A 18 -43.61 5.66 -15.18
CA SER A 18 -43.80 4.57 -14.22
C SER A 18 -43.63 3.22 -14.91
N VAL A 19 -42.88 2.34 -14.27
CA VAL A 19 -42.74 0.94 -14.66
C VAL A 19 -43.54 0.12 -13.66
N GLU A 20 -44.56 -0.57 -14.16
CA GLU A 20 -45.44 -1.45 -13.38
C GLU A 20 -45.13 -2.91 -13.73
N GLY A 21 -45.39 -3.85 -12.80
CA GLY A 21 -45.24 -5.29 -13.07
C GLY A 21 -44.00 -5.96 -12.47
N LYS A 22 -43.15 -5.23 -11.75
CA LYS A 22 -42.10 -5.85 -10.92
C LYS A 22 -42.68 -6.28 -9.58
N VAL A 23 -42.54 -7.57 -9.27
CA VAL A 23 -43.03 -8.15 -8.01
C VAL A 23 -42.08 -7.82 -6.86
N ILE A 24 -40.77 -7.89 -7.13
CA ILE A 24 -39.70 -7.58 -6.18
C ILE A 24 -39.18 -6.17 -6.49
N PRO A 25 -39.09 -5.27 -5.49
CA PRO A 25 -38.51 -3.95 -5.69
C PRO A 25 -37.03 -4.06 -6.08
N VAL A 26 -36.60 -3.17 -6.97
CA VAL A 26 -35.21 -3.11 -7.44
C VAL A 26 -34.34 -2.46 -6.37
N GLU A 27 -33.17 -3.03 -6.11
CA GLU A 27 -32.18 -2.43 -5.20
C GLU A 27 -31.26 -1.49 -5.99
N TYR A 28 -30.91 -0.33 -5.43
CA TYR A 28 -30.11 0.68 -6.12
C TYR A 28 -28.81 0.98 -5.38
N ASP A 29 -27.73 1.12 -6.14
CA ASP A 29 -26.49 1.74 -5.67
C ASP A 29 -26.22 2.99 -6.52
N LEU A 30 -26.82 4.11 -6.09
CA LEU A 30 -26.75 5.40 -6.81
C LEU A 30 -25.32 5.94 -6.87
N GLY A 31 -24.43 5.56 -5.93
CA GLY A 31 -23.03 5.95 -5.96
C GLY A 31 -22.25 5.27 -7.10
N LEU A 32 -22.67 4.09 -7.53
CA LEU A 32 -22.14 3.36 -8.69
C LEU A 32 -23.03 3.46 -9.93
N LEU A 33 -24.14 4.22 -9.86
CA LEU A 33 -25.16 4.30 -10.90
C LEU A 33 -25.67 2.91 -11.34
N ALA A 34 -25.84 2.01 -10.37
CA ALA A 34 -26.24 0.63 -10.60
C ALA A 34 -27.64 0.33 -10.03
N ALA A 35 -28.38 -0.53 -10.74
CA ALA A 35 -29.65 -1.09 -10.31
C ALA A 35 -29.58 -2.61 -10.36
N TYR A 36 -29.98 -3.28 -9.28
CA TYR A 36 -29.97 -4.72 -9.11
C TYR A 36 -31.40 -5.24 -9.13
N ASP A 37 -31.77 -5.86 -10.25
CA ASP A 37 -33.07 -6.47 -10.45
C ASP A 37 -33.03 -7.95 -10.06
N GLN A 38 -33.71 -8.31 -8.97
CA GLN A 38 -33.79 -9.69 -8.47
C GLN A 38 -35.02 -10.45 -9.02
N ASN A 39 -35.81 -9.84 -9.90
CA ASN A 39 -36.98 -10.50 -10.49
C ASN A 39 -36.54 -11.66 -11.43
N PRO A 40 -37.28 -12.78 -11.46
CA PRO A 40 -36.96 -13.92 -12.31
C PRO A 40 -37.15 -13.58 -13.79
N VAL A 41 -36.26 -14.11 -14.64
CA VAL A 41 -36.30 -13.94 -16.09
C VAL A 41 -37.21 -15.00 -16.72
N ASP A 42 -38.04 -14.62 -17.69
CA ASP A 42 -38.85 -15.57 -18.46
C ASP A 42 -37.99 -16.25 -19.53
N GLU A 43 -37.61 -17.51 -19.28
CA GLU A 43 -36.79 -18.29 -20.19
C GLU A 43 -37.46 -18.56 -21.54
N ALA A 44 -38.79 -18.65 -21.59
CA ALA A 44 -39.52 -18.98 -22.80
C ALA A 44 -39.53 -17.79 -23.77
N GLU A 45 -39.74 -16.57 -23.26
CA GLU A 45 -39.66 -15.34 -24.05
C GLU A 45 -38.22 -15.02 -24.46
N LEU A 46 -37.26 -15.20 -23.53
CA LEU A 46 -35.85 -14.99 -23.81
C LEU A 46 -35.34 -15.87 -24.97
N LYS A 47 -35.83 -17.10 -25.08
CA LYS A 47 -35.46 -18.01 -26.19
C LYS A 47 -36.13 -17.64 -27.52
N LYS A 48 -37.35 -17.10 -27.48
CA LYS A 48 -38.11 -16.72 -28.69
C LYS A 48 -37.56 -15.43 -29.29
N ASN A 49 -37.52 -14.35 -28.51
CA ASN A 49 -37.19 -12.99 -28.95
C ASN A 49 -36.15 -12.35 -28.02
N LYS A 50 -34.95 -12.91 -28.00
CA LYS A 50 -33.88 -12.55 -27.07
C LYS A 50 -33.60 -11.03 -26.99
N GLU A 51 -33.33 -10.39 -28.12
CA GLU A 51 -32.89 -8.98 -28.15
C GLU A 51 -34.01 -8.02 -27.74
N GLU A 52 -35.23 -8.27 -28.20
CA GLU A 52 -36.40 -7.44 -27.87
C GLU A 52 -36.75 -7.54 -26.38
N TYR A 53 -36.69 -8.76 -25.82
CA TYR A 53 -36.90 -9.01 -24.39
C TYR A 53 -35.81 -8.36 -23.52
N LEU A 54 -34.53 -8.50 -23.89
CA LEU A 54 -33.44 -7.88 -23.14
C LEU A 54 -33.50 -6.35 -23.22
N HIS A 55 -33.88 -5.80 -24.38
CA HIS A 55 -34.04 -4.37 -24.56
C HIS A 55 -35.21 -3.82 -23.73
N SER A 56 -36.37 -4.50 -23.72
CA SER A 56 -37.52 -4.08 -22.91
C SER A 56 -37.20 -4.12 -21.42
N LEU A 57 -36.59 -5.21 -20.93
CA LEU A 57 -36.16 -5.37 -19.54
C LEU A 57 -35.11 -4.32 -19.14
N SER A 58 -34.13 -4.05 -20.00
CA SER A 58 -33.09 -3.04 -19.74
C SER A 58 -33.67 -1.63 -19.74
N ARG A 59 -34.63 -1.32 -20.64
CA ARG A 59 -35.35 -0.05 -20.65
C ARG A 59 -36.08 0.17 -19.32
N ASP A 60 -36.79 -0.83 -18.83
CA ASP A 60 -37.51 -0.75 -17.56
C ASP A 60 -36.59 -0.52 -16.37
N ASN A 61 -35.47 -1.25 -16.31
CA ASN A 61 -34.46 -1.06 -15.28
C ASN A 61 -33.80 0.33 -15.33
N ALA A 62 -33.44 0.80 -16.53
CA ALA A 62 -32.86 2.12 -16.72
C ALA A 62 -33.85 3.23 -16.33
N GLN A 63 -35.13 3.10 -16.69
CA GLN A 63 -36.15 4.08 -16.34
C GLN A 63 -36.27 4.24 -14.82
N LEU A 64 -36.32 3.11 -14.10
CA LEU A 64 -36.36 3.11 -12.63
C LEU A 64 -35.11 3.75 -12.01
N LEU A 65 -33.92 3.44 -12.54
CA LEU A 65 -32.67 4.06 -12.09
C LEU A 65 -32.67 5.59 -12.27
N PHE A 66 -33.08 6.08 -13.46
CA PHE A 66 -33.14 7.52 -13.73
C PHE A 66 -34.18 8.22 -12.87
N ASN A 67 -35.32 7.57 -12.59
CA ASN A 67 -36.33 8.12 -11.69
C ASN A 67 -35.75 8.40 -10.29
N GLU A 68 -34.90 7.51 -9.77
CA GLU A 68 -34.21 7.73 -8.50
C GLU A 68 -33.12 8.81 -8.59
N ILE A 69 -32.33 8.82 -9.67
CA ILE A 69 -31.28 9.84 -9.87
C ILE A 69 -31.88 11.26 -9.93
N PHE A 70 -33.01 11.43 -10.62
CA PHE A 70 -33.65 12.75 -10.76
C PHE A 70 -34.36 13.22 -9.48
N GLN A 71 -34.54 12.36 -8.49
CA GLN A 71 -35.03 12.75 -7.17
C GLN A 71 -33.90 13.30 -6.27
N LEU A 72 -32.63 13.08 -6.62
CA LEU A 72 -31.48 13.57 -5.85
C LEU A 72 -31.36 15.09 -5.87
N GLN A 73 -30.72 15.64 -4.85
CA GLN A 73 -30.43 17.06 -4.78
C GLN A 73 -29.53 17.49 -5.94
N THR A 74 -29.95 18.53 -6.65
CA THR A 74 -29.20 19.14 -7.75
C THR A 74 -28.54 20.45 -7.33
N ILE A 75 -27.34 20.69 -7.84
CA ILE A 75 -26.59 21.95 -7.73
C ILE A 75 -26.46 22.50 -9.15
N SER A 76 -26.83 23.76 -9.33
CA SER A 76 -26.59 24.50 -10.57
C SER A 76 -25.39 25.41 -10.38
N ASP A 77 -24.38 25.26 -11.24
CA ASP A 77 -23.17 26.08 -11.28
C ASP A 77 -22.93 26.58 -12.72
N ASP A 78 -21.92 27.43 -12.95
CA ASP A 78 -21.57 27.95 -14.29
C ASP A 78 -21.24 26.81 -15.29
N ASN A 79 -20.83 25.65 -14.79
CA ASN A 79 -20.52 24.45 -15.57
C ASN A 79 -21.74 23.57 -15.90
N GLY A 80 -22.92 23.89 -15.35
CA GLY A 80 -24.17 23.16 -15.59
C GLY A 80 -24.87 22.64 -14.33
N VAL A 81 -25.90 21.82 -14.53
CA VAL A 81 -26.69 21.21 -13.45
C VAL A 81 -26.13 19.83 -13.14
N MET A 82 -25.72 19.63 -11.89
CA MET A 82 -25.13 18.38 -11.40
C MET A 82 -25.96 17.81 -10.24
N ALA A 83 -26.14 16.49 -10.19
CA ALA A 83 -26.75 15.82 -9.05
C ALA A 83 -25.68 15.42 -8.01
N ILE A 84 -26.00 15.55 -6.73
CA ILE A 84 -25.14 15.08 -5.63
C ILE A 84 -25.40 13.60 -5.41
N LEU A 85 -24.45 12.75 -5.77
CA LEU A 85 -24.54 11.30 -5.58
C LEU A 85 -24.17 10.90 -4.14
N PRO A 86 -24.85 9.90 -3.54
CA PRO A 86 -24.47 9.35 -2.26
C PRO A 86 -23.18 8.51 -2.37
N ALA A 87 -22.59 8.18 -1.22
CA ALA A 87 -21.46 7.25 -1.18
C ALA A 87 -21.89 5.85 -1.66
N PRO A 88 -21.02 5.13 -2.41
CA PRO A 88 -21.34 3.81 -2.93
C PRO A 88 -21.56 2.80 -1.79
N THR A 89 -22.61 1.99 -1.91
CA THR A 89 -22.96 0.97 -0.90
C THR A 89 -22.24 -0.34 -1.14
N THR A 90 -21.94 -0.66 -2.40
CA THR A 90 -21.24 -1.88 -2.79
C THR A 90 -19.76 -1.81 -2.38
N LEU A 91 -19.35 -2.69 -1.46
CA LEU A 91 -17.97 -2.75 -0.98
C LEU A 91 -17.07 -3.44 -2.02
N LEU A 92 -16.29 -2.64 -2.74
CA LEU A 92 -15.31 -3.13 -3.71
C LEU A 92 -13.94 -3.37 -3.04
N PRO A 93 -13.22 -4.45 -3.41
CA PRO A 93 -11.87 -4.68 -2.91
C PRO A 93 -10.90 -3.61 -3.41
N ARG A 94 -9.99 -3.17 -2.53
CA ARG A 94 -8.95 -2.20 -2.90
C ARG A 94 -7.89 -2.85 -3.79
N GLU A 95 -7.43 -2.10 -4.79
CA GLU A 95 -6.26 -2.49 -5.60
C GLU A 95 -4.99 -2.59 -4.74
N LYS A 96 -4.82 -1.62 -3.83
CA LYS A 96 -3.62 -1.49 -2.99
C LYS A 96 -3.96 -1.61 -1.51
N PRO A 97 -3.10 -2.26 -0.72
CA PRO A 97 -3.27 -2.30 0.73
C PRO A 97 -3.27 -0.88 1.30
N LEU A 98 -3.82 -0.73 2.50
CA LEU A 98 -3.81 0.55 3.19
C LEU A 98 -2.35 1.01 3.40
N PRO A 99 -2.08 2.31 3.24
CA PRO A 99 -0.76 2.85 3.52
C PRO A 99 -0.42 2.57 4.98
N LYS A 100 0.65 1.80 5.21
CA LYS A 100 1.09 1.47 6.57
C LYS A 100 1.54 2.74 7.30
N PRO A 101 1.31 2.83 8.62
CA PRO A 101 1.85 3.94 9.40
C PRO A 101 3.38 3.97 9.26
N LYS A 102 3.93 5.17 9.09
CA LYS A 102 5.37 5.34 8.95
C LYS A 102 6.05 4.89 10.26
N PRO A 103 7.06 4.01 10.20
CA PRO A 103 7.80 3.63 11.40
C PRO A 103 8.52 4.85 11.98
N GLU A 104 8.44 5.02 13.30
CA GLU A 104 9.09 6.12 14.01
C GLU A 104 10.61 6.08 13.79
N THR A 105 11.20 7.23 13.44
CA THR A 105 12.66 7.37 13.32
C THR A 105 13.34 7.30 14.69
N ARG A 106 14.65 7.07 14.72
CA ARG A 106 15.41 7.06 16.00
C ARG A 106 15.28 8.37 16.78
N TRP A 107 15.20 9.50 16.07
CA TRP A 107 15.01 10.81 16.70
C TRP A 107 13.60 10.97 17.25
N GLU A 108 12.57 10.53 16.54
CA GLU A 108 11.18 10.56 17.03
C GLU A 108 10.99 9.68 18.27
N LYS A 109 11.59 8.47 18.27
CA LYS A 109 11.62 7.59 19.45
C LYS A 109 12.27 8.30 20.65
N PHE A 110 13.39 8.98 20.42
CA PHE A 110 14.07 9.75 21.46
C PHE A 110 13.25 10.95 21.93
N ALA A 111 12.68 11.72 21.00
CA ALA A 111 11.86 12.89 21.30
C ALA A 111 10.63 12.50 22.11
N LYS A 112 9.96 11.40 21.74
CA LYS A 112 8.82 10.84 22.48
C LYS A 112 9.22 10.40 23.89
N ALA A 113 10.35 9.69 24.04
CA ALA A 113 10.86 9.25 25.34
C ALA A 113 11.27 10.42 26.25
N LYS A 114 11.72 11.54 25.67
CA LYS A 114 12.10 12.76 26.39
C LYS A 114 10.99 13.79 26.52
N GLY A 115 9.81 13.55 25.96
CA GLY A 115 8.71 14.52 25.93
C GLY A 115 9.02 15.80 25.13
N ILE A 116 9.93 15.72 24.16
CA ILE A 116 10.29 16.86 23.31
C ILE A 116 9.17 17.08 22.30
N VAL A 117 8.41 18.16 22.48
CA VAL A 117 7.33 18.55 21.57
C VAL A 117 7.89 19.34 20.39
N ASN A 118 7.54 18.91 19.18
CA ASN A 118 7.89 19.64 17.96
C ASN A 118 7.04 20.92 17.85
N ARG A 119 7.68 22.09 17.81
CA ARG A 119 7.01 23.39 17.65
C ARG A 119 7.21 23.92 16.24
N LYS A 120 6.17 24.52 15.65
CA LYS A 120 6.27 25.24 14.38
C LYS A 120 7.29 26.37 14.54
N LYS A 121 8.28 26.41 13.64
CA LYS A 121 9.26 27.50 13.57
C LYS A 121 8.92 28.38 12.37
N GLU A 122 9.02 29.68 12.53
CA GLU A 122 8.76 30.65 11.47
C GLU A 122 9.85 30.60 10.39
N ARG A 123 9.50 31.02 9.17
CA ARG A 123 10.44 31.04 8.05
C ARG A 123 11.37 32.26 8.11
N MET A 124 10.86 33.41 8.50
CA MET A 124 11.60 34.67 8.62
C MET A 124 12.02 34.85 10.08
N VAL A 125 13.27 35.27 10.30
CA VAL A 125 13.81 35.62 11.61
C VAL A 125 14.48 36.98 11.47
N TYR A 126 14.26 37.82 12.48
CA TYR A 126 14.87 39.13 12.54
C TYR A 126 16.38 39.00 12.78
N ASP A 127 17.18 39.65 11.94
CA ASP A 127 18.63 39.72 12.08
C ASP A 127 19.02 41.02 12.79
N ASP A 128 19.41 40.94 14.05
CA ASP A 128 19.77 42.11 14.87
C ASP A 128 20.95 42.91 14.28
N ALA A 129 21.84 42.27 13.52
CA ALA A 129 23.00 42.94 12.92
C ALA A 129 22.63 43.83 11.73
N THR A 130 21.62 43.45 10.94
CA THR A 130 21.19 44.22 9.77
C THR A 130 19.85 44.92 9.96
N GLY A 131 19.13 44.65 11.05
CA GLY A 131 17.81 45.22 11.33
C GLY A 131 16.70 44.74 10.38
N GLU A 132 16.94 43.66 9.63
CA GLU A 132 16.05 43.16 8.57
C GLU A 132 15.56 41.75 8.89
N TYR A 133 14.35 41.42 8.45
CA TYR A 133 13.85 40.04 8.49
C TYR A 133 14.49 39.23 7.37
N LYS A 134 15.30 38.24 7.74
CA LYS A 134 15.93 37.30 6.81
C LYS A 134 15.34 35.90 6.94
N PRO A 135 15.31 35.12 5.86
CA PRO A 135 14.87 33.73 5.95
C PRO A 135 15.84 32.90 6.81
N ARG A 136 15.35 31.93 7.57
CA ARG A 136 16.21 31.04 8.38
C ARG A 136 17.11 30.13 7.53
N TRP A 137 16.69 29.83 6.30
CA TRP A 137 17.40 28.98 5.36
C TRP A 137 17.02 29.39 3.92
N GLY A 138 17.89 29.10 2.95
CA GLY A 138 17.70 29.48 1.55
C GLY A 138 18.50 30.72 1.14
N TYR A 139 18.06 31.39 0.07
CA TYR A 139 18.75 32.57 -0.46
C TYR A 139 18.79 33.71 0.56
N LYS A 140 19.98 34.29 0.79
CA LYS A 140 20.24 35.32 1.82
C LYS A 140 19.77 34.91 3.23
N GLY A 141 19.84 33.62 3.56
CA GLY A 141 19.42 33.13 4.86
C GLY A 141 20.36 33.51 6.00
N ILE A 142 19.82 33.57 7.22
CA ILE A 142 20.55 33.90 8.45
C ILE A 142 21.65 32.86 8.77
N ASN A 143 21.43 31.59 8.43
CA ASN A 143 22.39 30.50 8.68
C ASN A 143 23.44 30.36 7.57
N ASP A 144 23.84 31.46 6.94
CA ASP A 144 25.03 31.46 6.09
C ASP A 144 26.22 31.20 7.03
N ASP A 145 26.99 30.12 6.84
CA ASP A 145 28.06 29.65 7.77
C ASP A 145 29.29 30.60 7.78
N GLY A 146 29.07 31.91 7.64
CA GLY A 146 30.11 32.92 7.51
C GLY A 146 30.81 32.91 6.15
N SER A 147 30.16 32.39 5.10
CA SER A 147 30.75 32.39 3.75
C SER A 147 30.97 33.79 3.18
N LYS A 148 30.31 34.79 3.78
CA LYS A 148 30.43 36.22 3.46
C LYS A 148 31.23 36.99 4.51
N ASP A 149 31.76 36.30 5.52
CA ASP A 149 32.62 36.94 6.52
C ASP A 149 33.92 37.32 5.82
N TRP A 150 34.22 38.61 5.79
CA TRP A 150 35.43 39.16 5.17
C TRP A 150 36.70 38.83 5.97
N ILE A 151 36.55 38.43 7.23
CA ILE A 151 37.63 37.98 8.11
C ILE A 151 37.13 36.85 9.01
N ILE A 152 37.93 35.78 9.13
CA ILE A 152 37.71 34.68 10.08
C ILE A 152 38.87 34.67 11.06
N GLU A 153 38.57 34.80 12.34
CA GLU A 153 39.56 34.66 13.41
C GLU A 153 40.04 33.21 13.50
N VAL A 154 41.37 33.02 13.56
CA VAL A 154 41.98 31.70 13.77
C VAL A 154 41.87 31.35 15.25
N PRO A 155 41.24 30.21 15.62
CA PRO A 155 41.12 29.80 17.01
C PRO A 155 42.48 29.62 17.68
N ALA A 156 42.60 30.02 18.95
CA ALA A 156 43.82 29.84 19.73
C ALA A 156 44.15 28.33 19.87
N GLY A 157 45.19 27.87 19.17
CA GLY A 157 45.61 26.47 19.13
C GLY A 157 45.41 25.76 17.79
N ALA A 158 44.79 26.40 16.80
CA ALA A 158 44.76 25.91 15.42
C ALA A 158 46.08 26.24 14.70
N ASN A 159 46.41 25.48 13.65
CA ASN A 159 47.59 25.75 12.85
C ASN A 159 47.40 27.08 12.09
N PRO A 160 48.28 28.09 12.28
CA PRO A 160 48.14 29.39 11.61
C PRO A 160 48.16 29.33 10.08
N MET A 161 48.63 28.21 9.50
CA MET A 161 48.74 28.00 8.05
C MET A 161 47.52 27.28 7.44
N GLU A 162 46.52 26.91 8.24
CA GLU A 162 45.30 26.22 7.76
C GLU A 162 44.24 27.23 7.29
N ASP A 163 43.70 27.01 6.09
CA ASP A 163 42.61 27.83 5.55
C ASP A 163 41.31 27.56 6.31
N GLN A 164 40.91 28.51 7.15
CA GLN A 164 39.71 28.43 7.96
C GLN A 164 38.41 28.44 7.13
N TYR A 165 38.44 28.98 5.90
CA TYR A 165 37.30 28.94 4.99
C TYR A 165 37.08 27.53 4.45
N GLU A 166 38.16 26.83 4.08
CA GLU A 166 38.11 25.43 3.65
C GLU A 166 37.65 24.52 4.79
N ALA A 167 38.25 24.66 5.98
CA ALA A 167 37.85 23.90 7.17
C ALA A 167 36.35 24.04 7.51
N ARG A 168 35.78 25.26 7.40
CA ARG A 168 34.33 25.48 7.59
C ARG A 168 33.49 24.77 6.52
N ARG A 169 33.92 24.80 5.25
CA ARG A 169 33.22 24.12 4.14
C ARG A 169 33.24 22.61 4.32
N GLU A 170 34.38 22.05 4.72
CA GLU A 170 34.52 20.63 5.02
C GLU A 170 33.64 20.21 6.20
N ALA A 171 33.70 20.96 7.31
CA ALA A 171 32.85 20.71 8.48
C ALA A 171 31.34 20.77 8.14
N LYS A 172 30.93 21.63 7.20
CA LYS A 172 29.56 21.66 6.68
C LYS A 172 29.23 20.41 5.87
N LYS A 173 30.11 20.04 4.94
CA LYS A 173 29.96 18.83 4.12
C LYS A 173 29.85 17.59 5.00
N GLU A 174 30.70 17.44 6.00
CA GLU A 174 30.64 16.35 6.97
C GLU A 174 29.33 16.31 7.75
N ARG A 175 28.81 17.47 8.19
CA ARG A 175 27.51 17.56 8.86
C ARG A 175 26.38 17.08 7.95
N ILE A 176 26.40 17.47 6.68
CA ILE A 176 25.41 17.05 5.67
C ILE A 176 25.52 15.54 5.43
N GLU A 177 26.73 15.02 5.20
CA GLU A 177 26.98 13.59 4.98
C GLU A 177 26.57 12.75 6.19
N ARG A 178 26.84 13.23 7.40
CA ARG A 178 26.42 12.57 8.64
C ARG A 178 24.90 12.52 8.77
N ASN A 179 24.19 13.57 8.35
CA ASN A 179 22.73 13.58 8.31
C ASN A 179 22.20 12.59 7.27
N GLU A 180 22.81 12.55 6.08
CA GLU A 180 22.45 11.62 5.01
C GLU A 180 22.65 10.15 5.43
N LYS A 181 23.80 9.83 6.05
CA LYS A 181 24.07 8.50 6.61
C LYS A 181 23.05 8.11 7.68
N ARG A 182 22.58 9.06 8.51
CA ARG A 182 21.50 8.83 9.49
C ARG A 182 20.16 8.59 8.80
N ARG A 183 19.85 9.35 7.74
CA ARG A 183 18.64 9.17 6.92
C ARG A 183 18.61 7.78 6.28
N GLN A 184 19.71 7.37 5.64
CA GLN A 184 19.85 6.03 5.04
C GLN A 184 19.64 4.92 6.08
N ARG A 185 20.29 5.03 7.25
CA ARG A 185 20.10 4.06 8.33
C ARG A 185 18.65 3.98 8.80
N ASN A 186 17.96 5.12 8.95
CA ASN A 186 16.55 5.14 9.33
C ASN A 186 15.66 4.51 8.23
N MET A 187 15.97 4.74 6.95
CA MET A 187 15.24 4.11 5.83
C MET A 187 15.45 2.59 5.80
N GLU A 188 16.66 2.11 6.04
CA GLU A 188 16.96 0.68 6.16
C GLU A 188 16.22 0.05 7.35
N GLU A 189 16.25 0.70 8.53
CA GLU A 189 15.51 0.24 9.71
C GLU A 189 14.00 0.22 9.45
N ALA A 190 13.48 1.24 8.75
CA ALA A 190 12.09 1.30 8.33
C ALA A 190 11.71 0.17 7.37
N ALA A 191 12.56 -0.13 6.37
CA ALA A 191 12.34 -1.20 5.41
C ALA A 191 12.38 -2.60 6.07
N VAL A 192 13.26 -2.79 7.06
CA VAL A 192 13.27 -4.03 7.85
C VAL A 192 12.00 -4.14 8.69
N ALA A 193 11.57 -3.07 9.35
CA ALA A 193 10.34 -3.06 10.14
C ALA A 193 9.10 -3.38 9.28
N THR A 194 8.99 -2.82 8.06
CA THR A 194 7.87 -3.12 7.15
C THR A 194 7.89 -4.56 6.65
N LYS A 195 9.07 -5.11 6.31
CA LYS A 195 9.24 -6.53 5.93
C LYS A 195 8.91 -7.48 7.11
N MET A 196 9.30 -7.12 8.32
CA MET A 196 9.00 -7.89 9.53
C MET A 196 7.50 -7.94 9.81
N ASP A 197 6.83 -6.80 9.73
CA ASP A 197 5.39 -6.70 9.93
C ASP A 197 4.62 -7.54 8.89
N GLN A 198 5.06 -7.56 7.62
CA GLN A 198 4.50 -8.47 6.60
C GLN A 198 4.68 -9.96 6.95
N LYS A 199 5.81 -10.33 7.58
CA LYS A 199 6.11 -11.72 7.94
C LYS A 199 5.43 -12.16 9.24
N ALA A 200 5.25 -11.24 10.18
CA ALA A 200 4.53 -11.43 11.44
C ALA A 200 3.03 -11.65 11.19
N VAL A 201 2.43 -10.86 10.29
CA VAL A 201 1.02 -11.06 9.86
C VAL A 201 0.80 -12.46 9.27
N ASN A 202 1.78 -13.02 8.56
CA ASN A 202 1.68 -14.36 7.96
C ASN A 202 1.98 -15.53 8.92
N LYS A 203 2.47 -15.28 10.14
CA LYS A 203 2.92 -16.34 11.06
C LYS A 203 2.49 -16.20 12.52
N GLY A 204 1.83 -15.11 12.91
CA GLY A 204 1.33 -14.90 14.27
C GLY A 204 2.41 -14.60 15.33
N ASP A 205 3.68 -14.47 14.94
CA ASP A 205 4.80 -14.24 15.88
C ASP A 205 5.15 -12.76 16.04
N ARG A 206 5.40 -12.32 17.28
CA ARG A 206 5.85 -10.95 17.58
C ARG A 206 7.33 -10.75 17.18
N PRO A 207 7.71 -9.66 16.51
CA PRO A 207 9.10 -9.45 16.09
C PRO A 207 9.99 -9.05 17.28
N ASN A 208 10.98 -9.89 17.62
CA ASN A 208 12.07 -9.56 18.54
C ASN A 208 13.19 -8.77 17.80
N MET A 209 13.76 -7.74 18.41
CA MET A 209 14.85 -6.91 17.84
C MET A 209 16.14 -7.72 17.56
N ASP A 210 16.41 -8.79 18.31
CA ASP A 210 17.52 -9.71 18.04
C ASP A 210 17.31 -10.49 16.73
N ASN A 211 16.05 -10.70 16.33
CA ASN A 211 15.71 -11.28 15.04
C ASN A 211 16.02 -10.29 13.89
N ALA A 212 15.97 -8.97 14.13
CA ALA A 212 16.25 -7.98 13.09
C ALA A 212 17.73 -7.94 12.72
N ARG A 213 18.62 -7.97 13.73
CA ARG A 213 20.07 -8.00 13.51
C ARG A 213 20.51 -9.32 12.87
N SER A 214 19.96 -10.45 13.31
CA SER A 214 20.27 -11.76 12.72
C SER A 214 19.73 -11.92 11.30
N LEU A 215 18.55 -11.35 10.99
CA LEU A 215 18.01 -11.33 9.62
C LEU A 215 18.85 -10.44 8.70
N LYS A 216 19.25 -9.24 9.17
CA LYS A 216 20.14 -8.35 8.41
C LYS A 216 21.50 -9.02 8.17
N ARG A 217 22.06 -9.70 9.17
CA ARG A 217 23.28 -10.49 9.01
C ARG A 217 23.11 -11.57 7.93
N LYS A 218 22.04 -12.36 7.98
CA LYS A 218 21.75 -13.38 6.96
C LYS A 218 21.55 -12.78 5.56
N GLU A 219 20.90 -11.63 5.44
CA GLU A 219 20.71 -10.92 4.17
C GLU A 219 22.06 -10.46 3.61
N ILE A 220 22.93 -9.87 4.43
CA ILE A 220 24.30 -9.49 4.05
C ILE A 220 25.11 -10.71 3.62
N GLU A 221 25.07 -11.80 4.40
CA GLU A 221 25.76 -13.06 4.06
C GLU A 221 25.28 -13.60 2.70
N SER A 222 23.98 -13.52 2.40
CA SER A 222 23.43 -13.93 1.11
C SER A 222 23.85 -13.03 -0.05
N GLN A 223 23.89 -11.70 0.16
CA GLN A 223 24.31 -10.74 -0.86
C GLN A 223 25.79 -10.91 -1.20
N ILE A 224 26.65 -11.15 -0.20
CA ILE A 224 28.07 -11.46 -0.39
C ILE A 224 28.25 -12.74 -1.23
N LEU A 225 27.40 -13.76 -1.02
CA LEU A 225 27.46 -14.99 -1.82
C LEU A 225 26.96 -14.76 -3.26
N ILE A 226 25.92 -13.96 -3.46
CA ILE A 226 25.38 -13.65 -4.79
C ILE A 226 26.38 -12.81 -5.60
N SER A 227 26.97 -11.78 -5.01
CA SER A 227 27.93 -10.90 -5.70
C SER A 227 29.15 -11.65 -6.21
N LYS A 228 29.63 -12.66 -5.47
CA LYS A 228 30.72 -13.55 -5.89
C LYS A 228 30.37 -14.39 -7.12
N ASN A 229 29.13 -14.83 -7.23
CA ASN A 229 28.69 -15.57 -8.41
C ASN A 229 28.52 -14.64 -9.63
N SER A 230 28.26 -13.35 -9.41
CA SER A 230 28.08 -12.37 -10.48
C SER A 230 29.39 -11.94 -11.16
N THR A 231 30.52 -11.88 -10.46
CA THR A 231 31.82 -11.59 -11.11
C THR A 231 32.33 -12.77 -11.93
N ALA A 232 32.00 -14.01 -11.51
CA ALA A 232 32.32 -15.23 -12.24
C ALA A 232 31.73 -15.28 -13.66
N SER A 233 30.53 -14.72 -13.90
CA SER A 233 29.91 -14.73 -15.24
C SER A 233 30.59 -13.82 -16.27
N ALA A 234 31.45 -12.89 -15.82
CA ALA A 234 32.22 -12.02 -16.71
C ALA A 234 33.63 -12.56 -17.03
N GLY A 235 33.94 -13.80 -16.59
CA GLY A 235 35.22 -14.47 -16.89
C GLY A 235 36.42 -13.96 -16.09
N LYS A 236 36.23 -13.01 -15.18
CA LYS A 236 37.27 -12.46 -14.29
C LYS A 236 36.93 -12.84 -12.85
N PHE A 237 37.62 -13.84 -12.32
CA PHE A 237 37.41 -14.34 -10.97
C PHE A 237 38.22 -13.52 -9.96
N ASP A 238 37.56 -12.98 -8.95
CA ASP A 238 38.24 -12.34 -7.82
C ASP A 238 38.93 -13.40 -6.96
N GLU A 239 40.11 -13.08 -6.42
CA GLU A 239 40.84 -13.98 -5.52
C GLU A 239 40.05 -14.23 -4.22
N ALA A 240 40.05 -15.49 -3.76
CA ALA A 240 39.36 -15.87 -2.55
C ALA A 240 40.07 -15.30 -1.31
N ILE A 241 39.43 -14.35 -0.62
CA ILE A 241 39.94 -13.75 0.60
C ILE A 241 39.87 -14.75 1.77
N LYS A 242 40.91 -14.81 2.60
CA LYS A 242 40.99 -15.72 3.75
C LYS A 242 39.95 -15.33 4.82
N GLY A 243 39.04 -16.25 5.15
CA GLY A 243 37.98 -16.05 6.15
C GLY A 243 36.59 -15.79 5.57
N ASP A 244 36.47 -15.77 4.24
CA ASP A 244 35.20 -15.52 3.56
C ASP A 244 34.21 -16.68 3.63
N LEU A 245 32.92 -16.33 3.51
CA LEU A 245 31.82 -17.29 3.40
C LEU A 245 31.94 -18.08 2.10
N LYS A 246 31.96 -19.41 2.23
CA LYS A 246 32.00 -20.34 1.09
C LYS A 246 30.59 -20.59 0.58
N PRO A 247 30.31 -20.46 -0.73
CA PRO A 247 29.01 -20.83 -1.29
C PRO A 247 28.78 -22.34 -1.07
N LYS A 248 27.81 -22.69 -0.22
CA LYS A 248 27.30 -24.06 -0.16
C LYS A 248 26.32 -24.25 -1.31
N GLY A 249 26.75 -24.96 -2.34
CA GLY A 249 25.84 -25.40 -3.40
C GLY A 249 24.73 -26.25 -2.80
N ILE A 250 23.47 -25.86 -3.02
CA ILE A 250 22.31 -26.69 -2.64
C ILE A 250 22.33 -27.90 -3.56
N LYS A 251 22.92 -29.01 -3.11
CA LYS A 251 22.78 -30.30 -3.76
C LYS A 251 21.34 -30.75 -3.57
N ARG A 252 20.49 -30.53 -4.57
CA ARG A 252 19.16 -31.12 -4.62
C ARG A 252 19.34 -32.62 -4.80
N GLN A 253 19.28 -33.36 -3.69
CA GLN A 253 19.13 -34.81 -3.75
C GLN A 253 17.68 -35.06 -4.15
N PHE A 254 17.47 -35.50 -5.38
CA PHE A 254 16.15 -35.97 -5.81
C PHE A 254 15.90 -37.29 -5.10
N ALA A 255 14.79 -37.37 -4.35
CA ALA A 255 14.35 -38.66 -3.84
C ALA A 255 13.97 -39.55 -5.04
N PRO A 256 14.21 -40.87 -4.96
CA PRO A 256 13.80 -41.79 -6.02
C PRO A 256 12.28 -41.75 -6.19
N THR A 257 11.79 -41.93 -7.42
CA THR A 257 10.35 -41.87 -7.75
C THR A 257 9.52 -42.92 -7.03
N VAL A 258 10.15 -44.01 -6.60
CA VAL A 258 9.55 -45.06 -5.78
C VAL A 258 10.33 -45.11 -4.47
N THR A 259 9.68 -44.73 -3.38
CA THR A 259 10.20 -44.93 -2.02
C THR A 259 9.35 -45.95 -1.27
N ASP A 260 9.81 -46.36 -0.09
CA ASP A 260 9.04 -47.23 0.79
C ASP A 260 7.69 -46.55 1.15
N LEU A 261 6.59 -47.28 0.97
CA LEU A 261 5.21 -46.80 1.15
C LEU A 261 4.99 -46.17 2.54
N SER A 262 5.71 -46.67 3.55
CA SER A 262 5.68 -46.14 4.91
C SER A 262 6.18 -44.68 4.99
N LYS A 263 7.26 -44.37 4.26
CA LYS A 263 7.89 -43.05 4.21
C LYS A 263 7.09 -42.07 3.36
N GLU A 264 6.52 -42.53 2.25
CA GLU A 264 5.62 -41.72 1.42
C GLU A 264 4.38 -41.30 2.19
N LYS A 265 3.76 -42.24 2.90
CA LYS A 265 2.61 -41.94 3.76
C LYS A 265 2.96 -40.92 4.84
N ALA A 266 4.10 -41.07 5.52
CA ALA A 266 4.54 -40.12 6.53
C ALA A 266 4.83 -38.72 5.95
N GLY A 267 5.48 -38.66 4.78
CA GLY A 267 5.70 -37.42 4.04
C GLY A 267 4.39 -36.73 3.66
N ASN A 268 3.46 -37.48 3.07
CA ASN A 268 2.14 -36.98 2.67
C ASN A 268 1.33 -36.49 3.88
N MET A 269 1.36 -37.22 5.01
CA MET A 269 0.72 -36.78 6.25
C MET A 269 1.34 -35.49 6.79
N SER A 270 2.67 -35.35 6.75
CA SER A 270 3.34 -34.12 7.21
C SER A 270 3.01 -32.89 6.33
N ILE A 271 2.81 -33.12 5.02
CA ILE A 271 2.35 -32.08 4.10
C ILE A 271 0.91 -31.72 4.40
N LEU A 272 0.06 -32.72 4.64
CA LEU A 272 -1.33 -32.54 5.07
C LEU A 272 -1.42 -31.69 6.34
N ASP A 273 -0.67 -32.06 7.38
CA ASP A 273 -0.62 -31.32 8.64
C ASP A 273 -0.17 -29.87 8.46
N ARG A 274 0.76 -29.62 7.52
CA ARG A 274 1.26 -28.27 7.23
C ARG A 274 0.26 -27.42 6.44
N VAL A 275 -0.47 -28.02 5.51
CA VAL A 275 -1.42 -27.33 4.63
C VAL A 275 -2.75 -27.09 5.34
N VAL A 276 -3.22 -28.09 6.09
CA VAL A 276 -4.53 -28.11 6.74
C VAL A 276 -4.45 -27.58 8.19
N GLY A 277 -3.25 -27.56 8.78
CA GLY A 277 -3.02 -27.12 10.16
C GLY A 277 -3.63 -28.07 11.20
N LYS A 278 -3.28 -27.90 12.47
CA LYS A 278 -3.83 -28.71 13.58
C LYS A 278 -5.35 -28.57 13.79
N ASN A 279 -6.00 -27.63 13.11
CA ASN A 279 -7.43 -27.31 13.29
C ASN A 279 -8.30 -27.69 12.09
N GLY A 280 -7.77 -28.38 11.08
CA GLY A 280 -8.53 -28.64 9.86
C GLY A 280 -9.49 -29.83 9.89
N GLU A 281 -9.70 -30.46 11.06
CA GLU A 281 -10.79 -31.44 11.24
C GLU A 281 -12.18 -30.81 10.97
N ASP A 282 -12.34 -29.51 11.22
CA ASP A 282 -13.60 -28.79 10.95
C ASP A 282 -13.78 -28.37 9.47
N LEU A 283 -12.70 -28.26 8.71
CA LEU A 283 -12.73 -27.78 7.32
C LEU A 283 -12.89 -28.92 6.29
N VAL A 284 -12.46 -30.14 6.62
CA VAL A 284 -12.54 -31.30 5.71
C VAL A 284 -13.17 -32.49 6.42
N ASN A 285 -14.37 -32.90 5.99
CA ASN A 285 -15.06 -34.05 6.57
C ASN A 285 -14.38 -35.37 6.13
N VAL A 286 -13.38 -35.78 6.90
CA VAL A 286 -12.50 -36.94 6.65
C VAL A 286 -13.29 -38.23 6.40
N ARG A 287 -14.40 -38.44 7.11
CA ARG A 287 -15.26 -39.62 6.96
C ARG A 287 -15.93 -39.69 5.58
N LYS A 288 -16.32 -38.55 5.01
CA LYS A 288 -16.94 -38.48 3.68
C LYS A 288 -15.91 -38.79 2.59
N ALA A 289 -14.68 -38.30 2.74
CA ALA A 289 -13.58 -38.55 1.80
C ALA A 289 -13.14 -40.03 1.79
N ILE A 290 -13.01 -40.67 2.95
CA ILE A 290 -12.67 -42.11 3.05
C ILE A 290 -13.76 -43.00 2.41
N LYS A 291 -15.03 -42.60 2.52
CA LYS A 291 -16.15 -43.36 1.93
C LYS A 291 -16.18 -43.25 0.39
N ALA A 292 -15.65 -42.17 -0.17
CA ALA A 292 -15.56 -41.96 -1.61
C ALA A 292 -14.45 -42.81 -2.26
N THR A 293 -13.29 -42.94 -1.60
CA THR A 293 -12.18 -43.75 -2.11
C THR A 293 -12.44 -45.25 -2.02
N LYS A 294 -13.22 -45.71 -1.04
CA LYS A 294 -13.62 -47.12 -0.90
C LYS A 294 -14.65 -47.60 -1.94
N ARG A 295 -15.20 -46.68 -2.74
CA ARG A 295 -16.19 -46.96 -3.80
C ARG A 295 -15.56 -47.08 -5.19
N GLN A 296 -14.25 -46.84 -5.31
CA GLN A 296 -13.46 -47.18 -6.50
C GLN A 296 -12.75 -48.52 -6.31
#